data_AF-A0A1I7W1N2-F1
#
_entry.id   AF-A0A1I7W1N2-F1
#
_cell.length_a   1.000
_cell.length_b   1.000
_cell.length_c   1.000
_cell.angle_alpha   90.00
_cell.angle_beta   90.00
_cell.angle_gamma   90.00
#
_symmetry.space_group_name_H-M   'P 1'
#
loop_
_entity.id
_entity.type
_entity.pdbx_description
1 polymer ?
#
loop_
_entity_poly.entity_id
_entity_poly.type
_entity_poly.pdbx_seq_one_letter_code
_entity_poly.pdbx_strand_id
1 'polypeptide(L)'
;MNVIVSKTAIDDLRNDMDNGTLTLVVVNHDLYIYGYLIIGPMLVLVNTPIFLLVMIRKAFRERYLVLAIIFLNGGLTGISAILMGMKRWIISAAEELYIAHYDCVLNVPIFLLSMFFLDGWGLLMNSAERLTVVAFPLFYYTHSKRIAYSLIVTQYAITIIAITFTAMESLIEPIRYTEGRL
;
A
#
# COMPACT_ATOMS: atom_id res chain seq x y z
N MET A 1 31.39 22.99 23.39
CA MET A 1 32.61 22.93 22.57
C MET A 1 32.84 21.47 22.17
N ASN A 2 32.08 20.97 21.18
CA ASN A 2 32.24 19.60 20.64
C ASN A 2 31.57 19.39 19.26
N VAL A 3 30.97 20.42 18.66
CA VAL A 3 30.25 20.33 17.37
C VAL A 3 31.23 20.38 16.18
N ILE A 4 32.40 21.01 16.36
CA ILE A 4 33.37 21.26 15.29
C ILE A 4 34.14 19.98 14.93
N VAL A 5 34.45 19.12 15.92
CA VAL A 5 35.20 17.86 15.71
C VAL A 5 34.37 16.82 14.95
N SER A 6 33.04 16.82 15.14
CA SER A 6 32.13 15.94 14.38
C SER A 6 32.10 16.30 12.90
N LYS A 7 32.07 17.60 12.58
CA LYS A 7 31.99 18.10 11.20
C LYS A 7 33.22 17.69 10.38
N THR A 8 34.42 17.82 10.95
CA THR A 8 35.67 17.45 10.28
C THR A 8 35.81 15.94 10.06
N ALA A 9 35.30 15.10 10.98
CA ALA A 9 35.32 13.64 10.81
C ALA A 9 34.30 13.14 9.77
N ILE A 10 33.18 13.86 9.62
CA ILE A 10 32.14 13.56 8.62
C ILE A 10 32.56 14.01 7.22
N ASP A 11 33.26 15.15 7.10
CA ASP A 11 33.79 15.63 5.83
C ASP A 11 34.90 14.70 5.28
N ASP A 12 35.70 14.09 6.15
CA ASP A 12 36.69 13.06 5.75
C ASP A 12 36.03 11.74 5.31
N LEU A 13 34.96 11.29 5.98
CA LEU A 13 34.16 10.11 5.58
C LEU A 13 33.39 10.34 4.27
N ARG A 14 33.03 11.59 3.97
CA ARG A 14 32.34 12.00 2.73
C ARG A 14 33.27 12.02 1.52
N ASN A 15 34.56 12.26 1.71
CA ASN A 15 35.55 12.19 0.62
C ASN A 15 35.93 10.75 0.25
N ASP A 16 35.66 9.76 1.12
CA ASP A 16 36.01 8.35 0.89
C ASP A 16 34.89 7.56 0.19
N MET A 17 33.63 7.98 0.30
CA MET A 17 32.51 7.38 -0.46
C MET A 17 32.33 8.03 -1.83
N ASP A 18 33.04 7.43 -2.77
CA ASP A 18 32.99 7.57 -4.22
C ASP A 18 31.64 8.06 -4.80
N ASN A 19 31.77 9.08 -5.65
CA ASN A 19 30.73 9.78 -6.41
C ASN A 19 29.82 8.81 -7.22
N GLY A 20 30.29 7.60 -7.50
CA GLY A 20 29.55 6.52 -8.17
C GLY A 20 28.48 5.81 -7.32
N THR A 21 28.61 5.79 -6.00
CA THR A 21 27.62 5.12 -5.12
C THR A 21 26.45 6.03 -4.75
N LEU A 22 26.72 7.32 -4.53
CA LEU A 22 25.69 8.35 -4.29
C LEU A 22 24.75 8.51 -5.49
N THR A 23 25.32 8.56 -6.70
CA THR A 23 24.53 8.67 -7.95
C THR A 23 23.66 7.44 -8.20
N LEU A 24 24.12 6.24 -7.84
CA LEU A 24 23.35 5.02 -7.99
C LEU A 24 22.20 4.94 -6.98
N VAL A 25 22.40 5.40 -5.73
CA VAL A 25 21.34 5.47 -4.71
C VAL A 25 20.27 6.48 -5.08
N VAL A 26 20.64 7.67 -5.55
CA VAL A 26 19.71 8.72 -6.00
C VAL A 26 18.91 8.26 -7.22
N VAL A 27 19.58 7.73 -8.25
CA VAL A 27 18.91 7.22 -9.46
C VAL A 27 17.95 6.08 -9.14
N ASN A 28 18.32 5.17 -8.23
CA ASN A 28 17.44 4.09 -7.82
C ASN A 28 16.25 4.61 -7.00
N HIS A 29 16.45 5.59 -6.13
CA HIS A 29 15.39 6.23 -5.33
C HIS A 29 14.36 6.93 -6.22
N ASP A 30 14.81 7.69 -7.22
CA ASP A 30 13.96 8.35 -8.20
C ASP A 30 13.18 7.33 -9.05
N LEU A 31 13.83 6.25 -9.48
CA LEU A 31 13.21 5.21 -10.30
C LEU A 31 12.07 4.50 -9.56
N TYR A 32 12.19 4.30 -8.24
CA TYR A 32 11.08 3.82 -7.41
C TYR A 32 9.96 4.85 -7.28
N ILE A 33 10.27 6.14 -7.09
CA ILE A 33 9.26 7.21 -7.02
C ILE A 33 8.46 7.27 -8.32
N TYR A 34 9.14 7.29 -9.47
CA TYR A 34 8.50 7.26 -10.79
C TYR A 34 7.73 5.95 -11.02
N GLY A 35 8.25 4.82 -10.54
CA GLY A 35 7.56 3.53 -10.59
C GLY A 35 6.19 3.58 -9.89
N TYR A 36 6.13 4.04 -8.64
CA TYR A 36 4.85 4.16 -7.92
C TYR A 36 3.93 5.22 -8.53
N LEU A 37 4.48 6.32 -9.06
CA LEU A 37 3.74 7.40 -9.71
C LEU A 37 3.15 6.99 -11.07
N ILE A 38 3.72 6.01 -11.77
CA ILE A 38 3.22 5.49 -13.06
C ILE A 38 2.31 4.27 -12.85
N ILE A 39 2.68 3.36 -11.95
CA ILE A 39 1.90 2.14 -11.67
C ILE A 39 0.58 2.47 -10.98
N GLY A 40 0.58 3.43 -10.04
CA GLY A 40 -0.62 3.84 -9.32
C GLY A 40 -1.77 4.29 -10.22
N PRO A 41 -1.56 5.26 -11.13
CA PRO A 41 -2.59 5.70 -12.07
C PRO A 41 -3.05 4.60 -13.01
N MET A 42 -2.15 3.71 -13.47
CA MET A 42 -2.52 2.57 -14.32
C MET A 42 -3.47 1.61 -13.57
N LEU A 43 -3.20 1.33 -12.29
CA LEU A 43 -4.10 0.53 -11.45
C LEU A 43 -5.47 1.17 -11.31
N VAL A 44 -5.54 2.48 -11.05
CA VAL A 44 -6.82 3.21 -10.96
C VAL A 44 -7.56 3.15 -12.30
N LEU A 45 -6.87 3.45 -13.40
CA LEU A 45 -7.47 3.54 -14.73
C LEU A 45 -8.05 2.21 -15.20
N VAL A 46 -7.41 1.08 -14.85
CA VAL A 46 -7.89 -0.25 -15.22
C VAL A 46 -8.99 -0.73 -14.26
N ASN A 47 -8.81 -0.55 -12.95
CA ASN A 47 -9.71 -1.16 -11.96
C ASN A 47 -11.03 -0.38 -11.78
N THR A 48 -11.01 0.95 -11.84
CA THR A 48 -12.21 1.81 -11.69
C THR A 48 -13.30 1.56 -12.75
N PRO A 49 -13.02 1.48 -14.06
CA PRO A 49 -14.08 1.23 -15.05
C PRO A 49 -14.67 -0.17 -14.93
N ILE A 50 -13.86 -1.17 -14.57
CA ILE A 50 -14.34 -2.54 -14.36
C ILE A 50 -15.30 -2.59 -13.16
N PHE A 51 -14.94 -1.93 -12.06
CA PHE A 51 -15.83 -1.78 -10.90
C PHE A 51 -17.16 -1.13 -11.28
N LEU A 52 -17.12 0.00 -11.99
CA LEU A 52 -18.33 0.71 -12.44
C LEU A 52 -19.20 -0.17 -13.34
N LEU A 53 -18.60 -0.91 -14.26
CA LEU A 53 -19.32 -1.80 -15.18
C LEU A 53 -20.10 -2.89 -14.44
N VAL A 54 -19.49 -3.50 -13.42
CA VAL A 54 -20.14 -4.53 -12.59
C VAL A 54 -21.26 -3.94 -11.74
N MET A 55 -21.10 -2.72 -11.22
CA MET A 55 -22.10 -2.04 -10.39
C MET A 55 -23.31 -1.53 -11.18
N ILE A 56 -23.13 -1.09 -12.42
CA ILE A 56 -24.20 -0.56 -13.28
C ILE A 56 -25.23 -1.64 -13.64
N ARG A 57 -24.79 -2.88 -13.87
CA ARG A 57 -25.67 -3.95 -14.35
C ARG A 57 -26.19 -4.82 -13.20
N LYS A 58 -27.50 -4.80 -12.96
CA LYS A 58 -28.18 -5.62 -11.93
C LYS A 58 -27.84 -7.12 -11.99
N ALA A 59 -27.72 -7.68 -13.20
CA ALA A 59 -27.41 -9.10 -13.38
C ALA A 59 -25.99 -9.49 -12.95
N PHE A 60 -25.00 -8.59 -13.11
CA PHE A 60 -23.63 -8.85 -12.70
C PHE A 60 -23.42 -8.62 -11.20
N ARG A 61 -24.15 -7.65 -10.62
CA ARG A 61 -24.04 -7.30 -9.20
C ARG A 61 -24.31 -8.48 -8.25
N GLU A 62 -25.18 -9.42 -8.62
CA GLU A 62 -25.50 -10.55 -7.74
C GLU A 62 -24.48 -11.69 -7.79
N ARG A 63 -23.82 -11.89 -8.93
CA ARG A 63 -22.85 -13.00 -9.11
C ARG A 63 -21.39 -12.59 -8.98
N TYR A 64 -21.08 -11.31 -9.22
CA TYR A 64 -19.71 -10.80 -9.28
C TYR A 64 -19.43 -9.76 -8.21
N LEU A 65 -20.17 -9.80 -7.09
CA LEU A 65 -20.04 -8.84 -6.00
C LEU A 65 -18.65 -8.91 -5.35
N VAL A 66 -18.15 -10.13 -5.11
CA VAL A 66 -16.78 -10.37 -4.59
C VAL A 66 -15.74 -9.79 -5.54
N LEU A 67 -15.90 -10.07 -6.84
CA LEU A 67 -15.00 -9.56 -7.87
C LEU A 67 -15.02 -8.03 -7.97
N ALA A 68 -16.20 -7.41 -7.83
CA ALA A 68 -16.32 -5.95 -7.80
C ALA A 68 -15.52 -5.34 -6.64
N ILE A 69 -15.56 -5.95 -5.47
CA ILE A 69 -14.82 -5.46 -4.30
C ILE A 69 -13.31 -5.62 -4.48
N ILE A 70 -12.86 -6.69 -5.13
CA ILE A 70 -11.44 -6.86 -5.49
C ILE A 70 -10.99 -5.73 -6.42
N PHE A 71 -11.78 -5.37 -7.43
CA PHE A 71 -11.46 -4.23 -8.31
C PHE A 71 -11.53 -2.89 -7.57
N LEU A 72 -12.47 -2.71 -6.65
CA LEU A 72 -12.54 -1.51 -5.82
C LEU A 72 -11.26 -1.36 -4.98
N ASN A 73 -10.87 -2.43 -4.29
CA ASN A 73 -9.66 -2.47 -3.47
C ASN A 73 -8.42 -2.21 -4.33
N GLY A 74 -8.29 -2.85 -5.49
CA GLY A 74 -7.17 -2.59 -6.41
C GLY A 74 -7.14 -1.15 -6.95
N GLY A 75 -8.28 -0.48 -7.07
CA GLY A 75 -8.35 0.96 -7.36
C GLY A 75 -7.85 1.81 -6.20
N LEU A 76 -8.25 1.49 -4.96
CA LEU A 76 -7.75 2.12 -3.73
C LEU A 76 -6.25 1.92 -3.54
N THR A 77 -5.71 0.74 -3.90
CA THR A 77 -4.26 0.46 -3.94
C THR A 77 -3.54 1.36 -4.93
N GLY A 78 -4.15 1.65 -6.08
CA GLY A 78 -3.61 2.62 -7.04
C GLY A 78 -3.55 4.04 -6.45
N ILE A 79 -4.61 4.47 -5.75
CA ILE A 79 -4.66 5.78 -5.07
C ILE A 79 -3.62 5.85 -3.95
N SER A 80 -3.46 4.79 -3.15
CA SER A 80 -2.47 4.75 -2.07
C SER A 80 -1.03 4.80 -2.61
N ALA A 81 -0.75 4.13 -3.73
CA ALA A 81 0.54 4.19 -4.41
C ALA A 81 0.87 5.60 -4.93
N ILE A 82 -0.11 6.30 -5.51
CA ILE A 82 0.05 7.70 -5.94
C ILE A 82 0.38 8.59 -4.73
N LEU A 83 -0.37 8.44 -3.63
CA LEU A 83 -0.14 9.23 -2.41
C LEU A 83 1.26 8.98 -1.82
N MET A 84 1.75 7.74 -1.88
CA MET A 84 3.12 7.36 -1.48
C MET A 84 4.17 8.04 -2.36
N GLY A 85 3.97 8.01 -3.69
CA GLY A 85 4.84 8.68 -4.65
C GLY A 85 4.89 10.19 -4.44
N MET A 86 3.73 10.83 -4.28
CA MET A 86 3.61 12.26 -4.01
C MET A 86 4.29 12.67 -2.70
N LYS A 87 4.11 11.89 -1.62
CA LYS A 87 4.73 12.18 -0.33
C LYS A 87 6.26 12.13 -0.43
N ARG A 88 6.82 11.10 -1.09
CA ARG A 88 8.27 11.00 -1.30
C ARG A 88 8.81 12.13 -2.17
N TRP A 89 8.04 12.56 -3.17
CA TRP A 89 8.41 13.70 -4.01
C TRP A 89 8.44 15.02 -3.24
N ILE A 90 7.46 15.26 -2.36
CA ILE A 90 7.43 16.45 -1.49
C ILE A 90 8.64 16.46 -0.53
N ILE A 91 8.97 15.31 0.06
CA ILE A 91 10.15 15.16 0.95
C ILE A 91 11.46 15.38 0.19
N SER A 92 11.54 15.00 -1.09
CA SER A 92 12.72 15.25 -1.91
C SER A 92 12.84 16.71 -2.35
N ALA A 93 11.71 17.40 -2.56
CA ALA A 93 11.68 18.80 -2.99
C ALA A 93 11.84 19.80 -1.82
N ALA A 94 11.38 19.41 -0.63
CA ALA A 94 11.61 20.17 0.60
C ALA A 94 12.88 19.61 1.25
N GLU A 95 14.01 20.32 1.16
CA GLU A 95 15.28 20.00 1.85
C GLU A 95 15.13 20.13 3.39
N GLU A 96 14.15 19.47 3.98
CA GLU A 96 13.86 19.53 5.41
C GLU A 96 14.74 18.54 6.17
N LEU A 97 15.78 19.10 6.80
CA LEU A 97 16.80 18.41 7.59
C LEU A 97 16.25 17.59 8.78
N TYR A 98 14.96 17.71 9.11
CA TYR A 98 14.34 17.00 10.23
C TYR A 98 12.90 16.57 9.93
N ILE A 99 12.73 15.38 9.35
CA ILE A 99 11.42 14.73 9.26
C ILE A 99 11.31 13.73 10.42
N ALA A 100 10.29 13.91 11.24
CA ALA A 100 10.00 12.97 12.30
C ALA A 100 9.56 11.62 11.69
N HIS A 101 10.23 10.54 12.09
CA HIS A 101 10.04 9.20 11.53
C HIS A 101 8.59 8.70 11.63
N TYR A 102 7.85 9.16 12.65
CA TYR A 102 6.44 8.79 12.85
C TYR A 102 5.55 9.31 11.70
N ASP A 103 5.72 10.55 11.24
CA ASP A 103 4.89 11.10 10.16
C ASP A 103 5.19 10.40 8.83
N CYS A 104 6.42 9.91 8.66
CA CYS A 104 6.82 9.21 7.45
C CYS A 104 6.26 7.77 7.40
N VAL A 105 6.33 7.04 8.51
CA VAL A 105 6.00 5.60 8.59
C VAL A 105 4.51 5.32 8.82
N LEU A 106 3.82 6.17 9.60
CA LEU A 106 2.56 5.76 10.24
C LEU A 106 1.32 5.91 9.34
N ASN A 107 1.29 6.86 8.39
CA ASN A 107 0.04 7.16 7.69
C ASN A 107 -0.05 6.53 6.29
N VAL A 108 0.95 6.76 5.44
CA VAL A 108 0.90 6.33 4.02
C VAL A 108 1.40 4.88 3.80
N PRO A 109 2.49 4.43 4.46
CA PRO A 109 2.95 3.04 4.35
C PRO A 109 1.98 2.03 4.97
N ILE A 110 1.39 2.35 6.13
CA ILE A 110 0.37 1.48 6.76
C ILE A 110 -0.87 1.38 5.87
N PHE A 111 -1.30 2.48 5.26
CA PHE A 111 -2.41 2.47 4.31
C PHE A 111 -2.09 1.62 3.07
N LEU A 112 -0.91 1.78 2.48
CA LEU A 112 -0.47 0.98 1.34
C LEU A 112 -0.33 -0.51 1.69
N LEU A 113 0.23 -0.83 2.85
CA LEU A 113 0.33 -2.20 3.37
C LEU A 113 -1.06 -2.83 3.56
N SER A 114 -2.00 -2.09 4.14
CA SER A 114 -3.37 -2.57 4.34
C SER A 114 -4.08 -2.89 3.03
N MET A 115 -3.86 -2.06 2.00
CA MET A 115 -4.42 -2.28 0.68
C MET A 115 -3.82 -3.51 -0.02
N PHE A 116 -2.51 -3.75 0.10
CA PHE A 116 -1.91 -5.00 -0.39
C PHE A 116 -2.44 -6.25 0.33
N PHE A 117 -2.64 -6.18 1.64
CA PHE A 117 -3.27 -7.26 2.39
C PHE A 117 -4.71 -7.50 1.95
N LEU A 118 -5.49 -6.43 1.72
CA LEU A 118 -6.86 -6.51 1.20
C LEU A 118 -6.89 -7.14 -0.19
N ASP A 119 -5.96 -6.79 -1.08
CA ASP A 119 -5.88 -7.36 -2.44
C ASP A 119 -5.51 -8.85 -2.40
N GLY A 120 -4.50 -9.22 -1.61
CA GLY A 120 -4.09 -10.62 -1.44
C GLY A 120 -5.20 -11.49 -0.84
N TRP A 121 -5.88 -10.98 0.20
CA TRP A 121 -7.00 -11.68 0.82
C TRP A 121 -8.23 -11.73 -0.10
N GLY A 122 -8.45 -10.70 -0.93
CA GLY A 122 -9.51 -10.69 -1.94
C GLY A 122 -9.33 -11.78 -2.98
N LEU A 123 -8.10 -12.00 -3.45
CA LEU A 123 -7.78 -13.11 -4.36
C LEU A 123 -8.01 -14.47 -3.70
N LEU A 124 -7.64 -14.61 -2.43
CA LEU A 124 -7.90 -15.82 -1.64
C LEU A 124 -9.40 -16.10 -1.53
N MET A 125 -10.20 -15.08 -1.22
CA MET A 125 -11.66 -15.19 -1.10
C MET A 125 -12.33 -15.52 -2.43
N ASN A 126 -11.84 -14.98 -3.54
CA ASN A 126 -12.30 -15.36 -4.87
C ASN A 126 -11.97 -16.83 -5.19
N SER A 127 -10.80 -17.32 -4.79
CA SER A 127 -10.45 -18.74 -4.91
C SER A 127 -11.35 -19.64 -4.04
N ALA A 128 -11.59 -19.25 -2.79
CA ALA A 128 -12.48 -19.95 -1.87
C ALA A 128 -13.93 -20.00 -2.36
N GLU A 129 -14.42 -18.90 -2.94
CA GLU A 129 -15.73 -18.86 -3.59
C GLU A 129 -15.81 -19.87 -4.74
N ARG A 130 -14.81 -19.90 -5.63
CA ARG A 130 -14.76 -20.87 -6.74
C ARG A 130 -14.68 -22.32 -6.26
N LEU A 131 -13.90 -22.58 -5.21
CA LEU A 131 -13.81 -23.90 -4.59
C LEU A 131 -15.15 -24.33 -4.01
N THR A 132 -15.88 -23.42 -3.36
CA THR A 132 -17.19 -23.70 -2.76
C THR A 132 -18.23 -24.06 -3.83
N VAL A 133 -18.20 -23.37 -4.98
CA VAL A 133 -19.08 -23.67 -6.13
C VAL A 133 -18.82 -25.09 -6.67
N VAL A 134 -17.55 -25.50 -6.74
CA VAL A 134 -17.16 -26.82 -7.28
C VAL A 134 -17.43 -27.94 -6.27
N ALA A 135 -17.12 -27.73 -4.99
CA ALA A 135 -17.26 -28.75 -3.96
C ALA A 135 -18.73 -28.97 -3.54
N PHE A 136 -19.53 -27.90 -3.45
CA PHE A 136 -20.90 -27.96 -2.94
C PHE A 136 -21.89 -27.12 -3.77
N PRO A 137 -22.23 -27.57 -5.00
CA PRO A 137 -23.05 -26.79 -5.93
C PRO A 137 -24.48 -26.54 -5.45
N LEU A 138 -25.12 -27.53 -4.80
CA LEU A 138 -26.50 -27.42 -4.29
C LEU A 138 -26.65 -26.42 -3.15
N PHE A 139 -25.68 -26.38 -2.23
CA PHE A 139 -25.68 -25.45 -1.10
C PHE A 139 -25.34 -24.02 -1.53
N TYR A 140 -24.44 -23.87 -2.51
CA TYR A 140 -24.09 -22.57 -3.04
C TYR A 140 -25.27 -21.92 -3.79
N TYR A 141 -26.04 -22.70 -4.57
CA TYR A 141 -27.14 -22.14 -5.37
C TYR A 141 -28.29 -21.57 -4.51
N THR A 142 -28.54 -22.14 -3.33
CA THR A 142 -29.59 -21.67 -2.41
C THR A 142 -29.17 -20.48 -1.55
N HIS A 143 -27.86 -20.31 -1.27
CA HIS A 143 -27.38 -19.28 -0.34
C HIS A 143 -26.26 -18.37 -0.88
N SER A 144 -26.02 -18.34 -2.19
CA SER A 144 -24.93 -17.59 -2.85
C SER A 144 -24.79 -16.14 -2.38
N LYS A 145 -25.89 -15.36 -2.28
CA LYS A 145 -25.85 -13.95 -1.82
C LYS A 145 -25.31 -13.80 -0.40
N ARG A 146 -25.68 -14.72 0.50
CA ARG A 146 -25.29 -14.68 1.91
C ARG A 146 -23.83 -15.09 2.08
N ILE A 147 -23.36 -16.06 1.30
CA ILE A 147 -21.98 -16.53 1.31
C ILE A 147 -21.05 -15.41 0.81
N ALA A 148 -21.37 -14.79 -0.33
CA ALA A 148 -20.58 -13.68 -0.86
C ALA A 148 -20.46 -12.52 0.14
N TYR A 149 -21.58 -12.06 0.71
CA TYR A 149 -21.57 -10.98 1.71
C TYR A 149 -20.78 -11.37 2.96
N SER A 150 -20.91 -12.61 3.44
CA SER A 150 -20.16 -13.10 4.58
C SER A 150 -18.66 -13.09 4.33
N LEU A 151 -18.21 -13.52 3.14
CA LEU A 151 -16.78 -13.52 2.78
C LEU A 151 -16.19 -12.11 2.79
N ILE A 152 -16.94 -11.14 2.26
CA ILE A 152 -16.56 -9.72 2.25
C ILE A 152 -16.44 -9.18 3.67
N VAL A 153 -17.43 -9.44 4.52
CA VAL A 153 -17.42 -8.98 5.92
C VAL A 153 -16.24 -9.58 6.68
N THR A 154 -15.99 -10.87 6.53
CA THR A 154 -14.84 -11.54 7.16
C THR A 154 -13.52 -10.95 6.68
N GLN A 155 -13.38 -10.68 5.38
CA GLN A 155 -12.19 -10.03 4.82
C GLN A 155 -11.93 -8.67 5.46
N TYR A 156 -12.92 -7.77 5.48
CA TYR A 156 -12.72 -6.45 6.08
C TYR A 156 -12.46 -6.55 7.59
N ALA A 157 -13.15 -7.43 8.32
CA ALA A 157 -12.93 -7.61 9.75
C ALA A 157 -11.49 -8.04 10.08
N ILE A 158 -10.94 -9.04 9.36
CA ILE A 158 -9.56 -9.51 9.56
C ILE A 158 -8.57 -8.39 9.24
N THR A 159 -8.80 -7.63 8.17
CA THR A 159 -7.89 -6.55 7.79
C THR A 159 -7.90 -5.40 8.79
N ILE A 160 -9.07 -5.02 9.34
CA ILE A 160 -9.16 -4.01 10.41
C ILE A 160 -8.36 -4.46 11.63
N ILE A 161 -8.51 -5.73 12.04
CA ILE A 161 -7.76 -6.29 13.15
C ILE A 161 -6.25 -6.21 12.87
N ALA A 162 -5.78 -6.65 11.71
CA ALA A 162 -4.38 -6.59 11.32
C ALA A 162 -3.82 -5.15 11.31
N ILE A 163 -4.59 -4.19 10.82
CA ILE A 163 -4.21 -2.76 10.81
C ILE A 163 -4.10 -2.23 12.24
N THR A 164 -5.05 -2.57 13.12
CA THR A 164 -4.97 -2.12 14.52
C THR A 164 -3.75 -2.70 15.23
N PHE A 165 -3.39 -3.96 15.00
CA PHE A 165 -2.16 -4.55 15.56
C PHE A 165 -0.90 -3.88 15.02
N THR A 166 -0.80 -3.67 13.71
CA THR A 166 0.36 -3.01 13.11
C THR A 166 0.49 -1.54 13.53
N ALA A 167 -0.63 -0.82 13.68
CA ALA A 167 -0.65 0.53 14.21
C ALA A 167 -0.20 0.58 15.68
N MET A 168 -0.65 -0.37 16.50
CA MET A 168 -0.23 -0.48 17.91
C MET A 168 1.28 -0.78 18.03
N GLU A 169 1.79 -1.73 17.24
CA GLU A 169 3.22 -2.06 17.19
C GLU A 169 4.05 -0.84 16.75
N SER A 170 3.63 -0.15 15.70
CA SER A 170 4.34 1.03 15.21
C SER A 170 4.30 2.21 16.19
N LEU A 171 3.27 2.31 17.03
CA LEU A 171 3.19 3.32 18.09
C LEU A 171 4.10 2.99 19.29
N ILE A 172 4.41 1.71 19.49
CA ILE A 172 5.28 1.21 20.56
C ILE A 172 6.76 1.38 20.20
N GLU A 173 7.10 1.45 18.91
CA GLU A 173 8.48 1.71 18.48
C GLU A 173 8.93 3.14 18.89
N PRO A 174 10.12 3.27 19.51
CA PRO A 174 10.60 4.55 20.01
C PRO A 174 10.90 5.53 18.86
N ILE A 175 10.59 6.80 19.10
CA ILE A 175 10.82 7.93 18.19
C ILE A 175 12.31 8.00 17.84
N ARG A 176 12.70 7.48 16.67
CA ARG A 176 14.04 7.71 16.12
C ARG A 176 13.95 8.85 15.13
N TYR A 177 14.60 9.97 15.42
CA TYR A 177 14.82 11.01 14.41
C TYR A 177 15.78 10.42 13.37
N THR A 178 15.30 10.23 12.15
CA THR A 178 16.15 9.83 11.03
C THR A 178 16.39 11.08 10.20
N GLU A 179 17.65 11.51 10.14
CA GLU A 179 18.08 12.61 9.29
C GLU A 179 17.77 12.23 7.83
N GLY A 180 16.86 12.98 7.21
CA GLY A 180 16.47 12.79 5.81
C GLY A 180 17.64 13.13 4.90
N ARG A 181 18.45 12.13 4.58
CA ARG A 181 19.62 12.29 3.72
C ARG A 181 19.22 12.08 2.26
N LEU A 182 19.19 13.17 1.50
CA LEU A 182 19.38 13.21 0.04
C LEU A 182 20.71 12.53 -0.34
#